data_AF-A0A9R1RBX8-F1
#
_entry.id   AF-A0A9R1RBX8-F1
#
_cell.length_a   1.000
_cell.length_b   1.000
_cell.length_c   1.000
_cell.angle_alpha   90.00
_cell.angle_beta   90.00
_cell.angle_gamma   90.00
#
_symmetry.space_group_name_H-M   'P 1'
#
loop_
_entity.id
_entity.type
_entity.pdbx_description
1 polymer ?
#
loop_
_entity_poly.entity_id
_entity_poly.type
_entity_poly.pdbx_seq_one_letter_code
_entity_poly.pdbx_strand_id
1 'polypeptide(L)'
;MLQREGSEGKLNSVSLLGLHSGGSMSIEAAKNAIQKSIVASRRDLLRLVLKEGTVVPRACKELFWKMCKILHLFYFRTDGFSSPKEMASAVNAVINEPLRLSS
;
A
#
# COMPACT_ATOMS: atom_id res chain seq x y z
N MET A 1 1.75 10.55 6.02
CA MET A 1 1.41 9.57 7.08
C MET A 1 2.51 9.44 8.13
N LEU A 2 3.68 8.87 7.85
CA LEU A 2 4.79 8.73 8.83
C LEU A 2 5.17 10.02 9.57
N GLN A 3 5.42 11.10 8.82
CA GLN A 3 5.73 12.43 9.39
C GLN A 3 4.58 12.97 10.25
N ARG A 4 3.34 12.80 9.76
CA ARG A 4 2.12 13.24 10.45
C ARG A 4 1.89 12.48 11.75
N GLU A 5 1.97 11.16 11.72
CA GLU A 5 1.82 10.31 12.92
C GLU A 5 2.89 10.64 13.95
N GLY A 6 4.15 10.84 13.50
CA GLY A 6 5.22 11.34 14.35
C GLY A 6 4.90 12.69 14.99
N SER A 7 4.38 13.65 14.23
CA SER A 7 3.98 14.97 14.78
C SER A 7 2.81 14.88 15.77
N GLU A 8 1.95 13.87 15.65
CA GLU A 8 0.84 13.60 16.57
C GLU A 8 1.27 12.72 17.77
N GLY A 9 2.56 12.37 17.88
CA GLY A 9 3.08 11.48 18.93
C GLY A 9 2.60 10.03 18.80
N LYS A 10 2.05 9.65 17.64
CA LYS A 10 1.51 8.30 17.41
C LYS A 10 2.60 7.34 16.98
N LEU A 11 2.61 6.19 17.65
CA LEU A 11 3.49 5.08 17.33
C LEU A 11 3.08 4.45 16.00
N ASN A 12 4.02 4.33 15.06
CA ASN A 12 3.83 3.66 13.76
C ASN A 12 4.84 2.53 13.56
N SER A 13 4.71 1.75 12.49
CA SER A 13 5.55 0.57 12.22
C SER A 13 7.05 0.88 12.09
N VAL A 14 7.42 2.06 11.60
CA VAL A 14 8.83 2.48 11.48
C VAL A 14 9.39 2.86 12.84
N SER A 15 8.65 3.66 13.62
CA SER A 15 9.04 4.04 14.97
C SER A 15 9.13 2.81 15.90
N LEU A 16 8.17 1.88 15.79
CA LEU A 16 8.18 0.59 16.49
C LEU A 16 9.44 -0.21 16.16
N LEU A 17 9.78 -0.33 14.88
CA LEU A 17 10.95 -1.10 14.46
C LEU A 17 12.25 -0.50 14.98
N GLY A 18 12.37 0.84 14.98
CA GLY A 18 13.51 1.54 15.57
C GLY A 18 13.63 1.33 17.09
N LEU A 19 12.50 1.30 17.81
CA LEU A 19 12.49 0.99 19.24
C LEU A 19 12.89 -0.46 19.52
N HIS A 20 12.38 -1.41 18.72
CA HIS A 20 12.72 -2.83 18.85
C HIS A 20 14.20 -3.12 18.56
N SER A 21 14.87 -2.29 17.75
CA SER A 21 16.31 -2.42 17.51
C SER A 21 17.18 -1.78 18.61
N GLY A 22 16.59 -1.39 19.75
CA GLY A 22 17.28 -0.67 20.82
C GLY A 22 17.72 0.73 20.41
N GLY A 23 17.02 1.36 19.46
CA GLY A 23 17.35 2.70 18.94
C GLY A 23 18.53 2.74 17.96
N SER A 24 19.16 1.59 17.66
CA SER A 24 20.33 1.52 16.77
C SER A 24 20.00 1.67 15.27
N MET A 25 18.74 1.48 14.88
CA MET A 25 18.32 1.51 13.48
C MET A 25 17.90 2.93 13.07
N SER A 26 18.46 3.43 11.97
CA SER A 26 18.02 4.69 11.39
C SER A 26 16.58 4.60 10.85
N ILE A 27 15.90 5.74 10.78
CA ILE A 27 14.55 5.84 10.22
C ILE A 27 14.52 5.34 8.77
N GLU A 28 15.55 5.63 7.99
CA GLU A 28 15.69 5.21 6.60
C GLU A 28 15.85 3.68 6.50
N ALA A 29 16.67 3.09 7.37
CA ALA A 29 16.85 1.65 7.43
C ALA A 29 15.54 0.95 7.83
N ALA A 30 14.82 1.49 8.80
CA ALA A 30 13.52 0.98 9.22
C ALA A 30 12.46 1.10 8.11
N LYS A 31 12.39 2.23 7.40
CA LYS A 31 11.52 2.40 6.21
C LYS A 31 11.83 1.35 5.14
N ASN A 32 13.11 1.15 4.82
CA ASN A 32 13.54 0.15 3.83
C ASN A 32 13.17 -1.28 4.25
N ALA A 33 13.34 -1.63 5.53
CA ALA A 33 12.95 -2.93 6.07
C ALA A 33 11.43 -3.16 5.97
N ILE A 34 10.63 -2.17 6.36
CA ILE A 34 9.17 -2.22 6.21
C ILE A 34 8.76 -2.33 4.74
N GLN A 35 9.40 -1.59 3.83
CA GLN A 35 9.11 -1.67 2.40
C GLN A 35 9.39 -3.07 1.84
N LYS A 36 10.51 -3.70 2.22
CA LYS A 36 10.81 -5.10 1.83
C LYS A 36 9.76 -6.07 2.37
N SER A 37 9.33 -5.88 3.62
CA SER A 37 8.26 -6.67 4.22
C SER A 37 6.92 -6.52 3.48
N ILE A 38 6.56 -5.31 3.07
CA ILE A 38 5.36 -5.05 2.26
C ILE A 38 5.45 -5.77 0.90
N VAL A 39 6.61 -5.71 0.23
CA VAL A 39 6.82 -6.40 -1.06
C VAL A 39 6.66 -7.91 -0.91
N ALA A 40 7.27 -8.50 0.13
CA ALA A 40 7.14 -9.93 0.42
C ALA A 40 5.67 -10.31 0.72
N SER A 41 5.01 -9.56 1.60
CA SER A 41 3.60 -9.79 1.98
C SER A 41 2.65 -9.71 0.78
N ARG A 42 2.88 -8.78 -0.15
CA ARG A 42 2.09 -8.69 -1.39
C ARG A 42 2.28 -9.90 -2.30
N ARG A 43 3.50 -10.42 -2.39
CA ARG A 43 3.79 -11.64 -3.16
C ARG A 43 3.10 -12.85 -2.54
N ASP A 44 3.14 -12.98 -1.22
CA ASP A 44 2.46 -14.05 -0.47
C ASP A 44 0.95 -13.96 -0.65
N LEU A 45 0.38 -12.75 -0.54
CA LEU A 45 -1.02 -12.51 -0.79
C LEU A 45 -1.43 -12.92 -2.21
N LEU A 46 -0.66 -12.55 -3.24
CA LEU A 46 -0.97 -12.94 -4.61
C LEU A 46 -1.01 -14.47 -4.77
N ARG A 47 -0.08 -15.20 -4.14
CA ARG A 47 -0.12 -16.67 -4.14
C ARG A 47 -1.40 -17.21 -3.50
N LEU A 48 -1.86 -16.62 -2.40
CA LEU A 48 -3.13 -17.01 -1.75
C LEU A 48 -4.35 -16.72 -2.63
N VAL A 49 -4.35 -15.59 -3.34
CA VAL A 49 -5.44 -15.19 -4.24
C VAL A 49 -5.57 -16.18 -5.40
N LEU A 50 -4.44 -16.57 -5.99
CA LEU A 50 -4.37 -17.51 -7.11
C LEU A 50 -4.58 -18.97 -6.71
N LYS A 51 -4.44 -19.31 -5.43
CA LYS A 51 -4.61 -20.69 -4.94
C LYS A 51 -6.05 -21.17 -5.19
N GLU A 52 -6.19 -22.33 -5.82
CA GLU A 52 -7.48 -22.99 -6.05
C GLU A 52 -7.80 -24.00 -4.95
N GLY A 53 -9.03 -24.52 -4.92
CA GLY A 53 -9.48 -25.50 -3.90
C GLY A 53 -9.52 -24.95 -2.47
N THR A 54 -9.55 -23.63 -2.28
CA THR A 54 -9.63 -22.99 -0.96
C THR A 54 -11.07 -22.85 -0.50
N VAL A 55 -11.30 -22.89 0.82
CA VAL A 55 -12.61 -22.60 1.43
C VAL A 55 -13.10 -21.16 1.18
N VAL A 56 -12.19 -20.24 0.87
CA VAL A 56 -12.53 -18.83 0.59
C VAL A 56 -12.98 -18.66 -0.87
N PRO A 57 -14.17 -18.07 -1.12
CA PRO A 57 -14.65 -17.81 -2.47
C PRO A 57 -13.70 -16.92 -3.29
N ARG A 58 -13.61 -17.18 -4.60
CA ARG A 58 -12.73 -16.40 -5.51
C ARG A 58 -13.03 -14.90 -5.46
N ALA A 59 -14.32 -14.52 -5.44
CA ALA A 59 -14.73 -13.12 -5.38
C ALA A 59 -14.19 -12.40 -4.14
N CYS A 60 -14.17 -13.05 -2.98
CA CYS A 60 -13.63 -12.48 -1.74
C CYS A 60 -12.11 -12.27 -1.85
N LYS A 61 -11.37 -13.24 -2.42
CA LYS A 61 -9.93 -13.12 -2.67
C LYS A 61 -9.60 -11.98 -3.63
N GLU A 62 -10.37 -11.86 -4.71
CA GLU A 62 -10.22 -10.77 -5.68
C GLU A 62 -10.53 -9.40 -5.08
N LEU A 63 -11.55 -9.29 -4.22
CA LEU A 63 -11.85 -8.04 -3.51
C LEU A 63 -10.66 -7.60 -2.65
N PHE A 64 -10.10 -8.52 -1.85
CA PHE A 64 -8.94 -8.21 -1.01
C PHE A 64 -7.70 -7.84 -1.84
N TRP A 65 -7.49 -8.54 -2.97
CA TRP A 65 -6.41 -8.20 -3.90
C TRP A 65 -6.58 -6.81 -4.53
N LYS A 66 -7.79 -6.45 -4.94
CA LYS A 66 -8.11 -5.11 -5.46
C LYS A 66 -7.81 -4.04 -4.42
N MET A 67 -8.20 -4.24 -3.15
CA MET A 67 -7.89 -3.32 -2.06
C MET A 67 -6.37 -3.16 -1.86
N CYS A 68 -5.61 -4.26 -1.91
CA CYS A 68 -4.15 -4.21 -1.83
C CYS A 68 -3.52 -3.38 -2.97
N LYS A 69 -4.03 -3.54 -4.19
CA LYS A 69 -3.58 -2.75 -5.35
C LYS A 69 -3.90 -1.26 -5.22
N ILE A 70 -5.11 -0.93 -4.74
CA ILE A 70 -5.53 0.44 -4.49
C ILE A 70 -4.60 1.09 -3.46
N LEU A 71 -4.42 0.48 -2.28
CA LEU A 71 -3.53 1.00 -1.25
C LEU A 71 -2.10 1.16 -1.77
N HIS A 72 -1.59 0.20 -2.54
CA HIS A 72 -0.27 0.35 -3.14
C HIS A 72 -0.19 1.56 -4.07
N LEU A 73 -1.21 1.80 -4.92
CA LEU A 73 -1.25 2.96 -5.81
C LEU A 73 -1.19 4.28 -5.02
N PHE A 74 -1.96 4.40 -3.95
CA PHE A 74 -2.01 5.61 -3.11
C PHE A 74 -0.69 5.88 -2.37
N TYR A 75 -0.05 4.83 -1.84
CA TYR A 75 1.08 4.98 -0.90
C TYR A 75 2.46 4.66 -1.48
N PHE A 76 2.58 4.24 -2.75
CA PHE A 76 3.87 3.84 -3.32
C PHE A 76 4.83 5.01 -3.56
N ARG A 77 4.31 6.14 -4.08
CA ARG A 77 5.13 7.33 -4.39
C ARG A 77 5.01 8.42 -3.35
N THR A 78 3.88 8.49 -2.67
CA THR A 78 3.53 9.62 -1.82
C THR A 78 2.94 9.10 -0.53
N ASP A 79 2.74 9.99 0.44
CA ASP A 79 2.21 9.60 1.73
C ASP A 79 0.68 9.39 1.72
N GLY A 80 0.06 9.35 0.54
CA GLY A 80 -1.38 9.18 0.32
C GLY A 80 -2.23 10.43 0.58
N PHE A 81 -1.65 11.47 1.18
CA PHE A 81 -2.37 12.69 1.59
C PHE A 81 -1.84 13.95 0.91
N SER A 82 -0.53 14.01 0.63
CA SER A 82 0.16 15.17 0.04
C SER A 82 0.20 15.16 -1.48
N SER A 83 -0.17 14.04 -2.14
CA SER A 83 -0.37 13.98 -3.60
C SER A 83 -1.81 13.68 -4.04
N PRO A 84 -2.82 14.44 -3.57
CA PRO A 84 -4.19 14.29 -4.09
C PRO A 84 -4.24 14.43 -5.60
N LYS A 85 -3.38 15.26 -6.20
CA LYS A 85 -3.38 15.53 -7.65
C LYS A 85 -3.08 14.30 -8.50
N GLU A 86 -2.07 13.50 -8.15
CA GLU A 86 -1.69 12.32 -8.95
C GLU A 86 -2.72 11.20 -8.85
N MET A 87 -3.34 11.03 -7.69
CA MET A 87 -4.38 10.03 -7.49
C MET A 87 -5.73 10.49 -8.05
N ALA A 88 -6.06 11.78 -7.95
CA ALA A 88 -7.29 12.33 -8.51
C ALA A 88 -7.32 12.21 -10.04
N SER A 89 -6.19 12.39 -10.73
CA SER A 89 -6.14 12.21 -12.19
C SER A 89 -6.41 10.76 -12.59
N ALA A 90 -5.82 9.77 -11.88
CA ALA A 90 -6.08 8.36 -12.15
C ALA A 90 -7.55 7.98 -11.90
N VAL A 91 -8.17 8.53 -10.85
CA VAL A 91 -9.61 8.34 -10.60
C VAL A 91 -10.45 8.99 -11.69
N ASN A 92 -10.11 10.23 -12.09
CA ASN A 92 -10.83 10.95 -13.14
C ASN A 92 -10.79 10.21 -14.47
N ALA A 93 -9.63 9.68 -14.85
CA ALA A 93 -9.43 8.90 -16.07
C ALA A 93 -10.29 7.63 -16.11
N VAL A 94 -10.59 7.02 -14.96
CA VAL A 94 -11.36 5.76 -14.89
C VAL A 94 -12.86 6.02 -14.76
N ILE A 95 -13.27 7.06 -14.03
CA ILE A 95 -14.68 7.32 -13.67
C ILE A 95 -15.34 8.35 -14.59
N ASN A 96 -14.61 9.40 -14.95
CA ASN A 96 -15.18 10.59 -15.60
C ASN A 96 -14.77 10.72 -17.07
N GLU A 97 -13.67 10.10 -17.51
CA GLU A 97 -13.16 10.21 -18.88
C GLU A 97 -13.57 9.00 -19.73
N PRO A 98 -14.45 9.16 -20.73
CA PRO A 98 -14.83 8.06 -21.62
C PRO A 98 -13.69 7.69 -22.57
N LEU A 99 -13.57 6.39 -22.87
CA LEU A 99 -12.63 5.90 -23.87
C LEU A 99 -12.97 6.47 -25.25
N ARG A 100 -11.99 7.06 -25.93
CA ARG A 100 -12.11 7.48 -27.32
C ARG A 100 -11.95 6.24 -28.20
N LEU A 101 -13.04 5.82 -28.84
CA LEU A 101 -12.99 4.78 -29.85
C LEU A 101 -12.58 5.44 -31.18
N SER A 102 -11.51 4.96 -31.79
CA SER A 102 -11.16 5.33 -33.17
C SER A 102 -12.16 4.65 -34.11
N SER A 103 -12.91 5.48 -34.83
CA SER A 103 -13.85 5.10 -35.90
C SER A 103 -13.14 4.53 -37.12
#